data_AF-A0A8R1IUS7-F1
#
_entry.id   AF-A0A8R1IUS7-F1
#
_cell.length_a   1.000
_cell.length_b   1.000
_cell.length_c   1.000
_cell.angle_alpha   90.00
_cell.angle_beta   90.00
_cell.angle_gamma   90.00
#
_symmetry.space_group_name_H-M   'P 1'
#
loop_
_entity.id
_entity.type
_entity.pdbx_description
1 polymer ?
#
loop_
_entity_poly.entity_id
_entity_poly.type
_entity_poly.pdbx_seq_one_letter_code
_entity_poly.pdbx_strand_id
1 'polypeptide(L)'
;MLTCRNGIRWISSTSTALKGPRNYVNRKTGRGCGNSVLPRFQWRYDKALGKGFQKSMGLKFGIDMGLEDRLLLVSLGTKQRRLDDKKVAQLSRIMEERIGEVMATDETLARLQIQIVKVRVDRSFTQVSVSWLCQGEGDSEVTDVLESSRHEIRKRVGESIGVTCPELNFIGDKS
;
A
#
# COMPACT_ATOMS: atom_id res chain seq x y z
N MET A 1 12.88 8.36 63.06
CA MET A 1 14.00 7.53 62.56
C MET A 1 13.84 7.39 61.06
N LEU A 2 14.75 8.02 60.31
CA LEU A 2 14.92 7.89 58.87
C LEU A 2 15.67 6.59 58.58
N THR A 3 15.16 5.77 57.66
CA THR A 3 16.00 4.85 56.89
C THR A 3 15.55 4.83 55.45
N CYS A 4 16.31 5.53 54.62
CA CYS A 4 16.32 5.41 53.17
C CYS A 4 16.70 3.97 52.77
N ARG A 5 15.98 3.37 51.81
CA ARG A 5 16.54 2.29 50.98
C ARG A 5 16.28 2.60 49.52
N ASN A 6 17.36 3.01 48.87
CA ASN A 6 17.52 3.12 47.42
C ASN A 6 17.13 1.80 46.75
N GLY A 7 15.97 1.77 46.12
CA GLY A 7 15.60 0.74 45.15
C GLY A 7 16.14 1.14 43.78
N ILE A 8 17.39 0.74 43.47
CA ILE A 8 17.92 0.78 42.11
C ILE A 8 17.02 -0.13 41.26
N ARG A 9 16.10 0.47 40.51
CA ARG A 9 15.26 -0.22 39.54
C ARG A 9 16.16 -0.57 38.35
N TRP A 10 16.65 -1.81 38.32
CA TRP A 10 17.27 -2.37 37.13
C TRP A 10 16.23 -2.33 36.01
N ILE A 11 16.38 -1.37 35.09
CA ILE A 11 15.70 -1.41 33.80
C ILE A 11 16.39 -2.54 33.06
N SER A 12 15.91 -3.76 33.24
CA SER A 12 16.14 -4.84 32.28
C SER A 12 15.50 -4.38 30.98
N SER A 13 16.32 -3.78 30.12
CA SER A 13 16.01 -3.62 28.71
C SER A 13 15.81 -5.03 28.16
N THR A 14 14.58 -5.53 28.23
CA THR A 14 14.15 -6.68 27.46
C THR A 14 14.27 -6.24 26.01
N SER A 15 15.45 -6.47 25.45
CA SER A 15 15.64 -6.63 24.01
C SER A 15 14.66 -7.71 23.60
N THR A 16 13.48 -7.28 23.16
CA THR A 16 12.55 -8.14 22.44
C THR A 16 13.30 -8.58 21.21
N ALA A 17 13.93 -9.74 21.34
CA ALA A 17 14.66 -10.42 20.30
C ALA A 17 13.77 -10.42 19.05
N LEU A 18 14.18 -9.60 18.08
CA LEU A 18 13.62 -9.62 16.74
C LEU A 18 13.70 -11.06 16.26
N LYS A 19 12.56 -11.77 16.27
CA LYS A 19 12.43 -13.08 15.64
C LYS A 19 12.67 -12.85 14.15
N GLY A 20 13.94 -13.02 13.75
CA GLY A 20 14.36 -13.03 12.36
C GLY A 20 13.64 -14.13 11.56
N PRO A 21 13.79 -14.14 10.23
CA PRO A 21 13.16 -15.13 9.37
C PRO A 21 13.50 -16.53 9.86
N ARG A 22 12.45 -17.32 10.14
CA ARG A 22 12.41 -18.72 10.61
C ARG A 22 13.78 -19.42 10.48
N ASN A 23 14.50 -19.49 11.59
CA ASN A 23 15.76 -20.23 11.72
C ASN A 23 15.49 -21.72 11.42
N TYR A 24 15.81 -22.17 10.21
CA TYR A 24 15.85 -23.59 9.84
C TYR A 24 17.18 -24.26 10.27
N VAL A 25 17.73 -23.85 11.40
CA VAL A 25 18.93 -24.46 11.98
C VAL A 25 18.72 -24.74 13.46
N ASN A 26 17.58 -25.36 13.80
CA ASN A 26 17.54 -26.22 14.99
C ASN A 26 18.20 -27.56 14.62
N ARG A 27 19.53 -27.55 14.44
CA ARG A 27 20.30 -28.79 14.54
C ARG A 27 20.46 -29.08 16.04
N LYS A 28 20.06 -30.29 16.41
CA LYS A 28 20.31 -30.90 17.73
C LYS A 28 21.82 -30.99 17.98
N THR A 29 22.45 -29.92 18.44
CA THR A 29 23.72 -29.97 19.18
C THR A 29 23.80 -28.71 20.01
N GLY A 30 23.79 -28.88 21.34
CA GLY A 30 23.96 -27.79 22.27
C GLY A 30 25.35 -27.15 22.16
N ARG A 31 25.40 -25.85 22.50
CA ARG A 31 26.55 -24.94 22.65
C ARG A 31 26.78 -23.98 21.47
N GLY A 32 26.48 -22.70 21.73
CA GLY A 32 27.06 -21.55 21.02
C GLY A 32 26.30 -21.06 19.79
N CYS A 33 25.12 -20.46 19.96
CA CYS A 33 24.46 -19.71 18.88
C CYS A 33 25.14 -18.34 18.72
N GLY A 34 26.19 -18.27 17.91
CA GLY A 34 26.59 -17.00 17.32
C GLY A 34 25.50 -16.54 16.35
N ASN A 35 24.84 -15.41 16.66
CA ASN A 35 23.94 -14.72 15.72
C ASN A 35 24.72 -14.02 14.59
N SER A 36 25.82 -14.60 14.12
CA SER A 36 26.60 -14.04 13.02
C SER A 36 25.89 -14.34 11.71
N VAL A 37 25.48 -13.28 11.02
CA VAL A 37 24.99 -13.36 9.64
C VAL A 37 26.15 -13.85 8.77
N LEU A 38 26.00 -15.03 8.18
CA LEU A 38 26.99 -15.53 7.23
C LEU A 38 27.01 -14.63 5.98
N PRO A 39 28.17 -14.42 5.32
CA PRO A 39 28.27 -13.56 4.12
C PRO A 39 27.26 -13.90 3.03
N ARG A 40 26.97 -15.20 2.81
CA ARG A 40 25.95 -15.66 1.85
C ARG A 40 24.51 -15.21 2.15
N PHE A 41 24.24 -14.77 3.38
CA PHE A 41 22.94 -14.31 3.85
C PHE A 41 22.93 -12.80 4.16
N GLN A 42 24.04 -12.09 3.92
CA GLN A 42 24.16 -10.66 4.16
C GLN A 42 23.08 -9.86 3.42
N TRP A 43 22.86 -10.15 2.14
CA TRP A 43 21.81 -9.47 1.35
C TRP A 43 20.39 -9.63 1.93
N ARG A 44 20.09 -10.77 2.58
CA ARG A 44 18.78 -10.99 3.23
C ARG A 44 18.66 -10.20 4.52
N TYR A 45 19.75 -10.12 5.27
CA TYR A 45 19.85 -9.35 6.49
C TYR A 45 19.72 -7.85 6.21
N ASP A 46 20.46 -7.33 5.23
CA ASP A 46 20.41 -5.92 4.82
C ASP A 46 19.01 -5.54 4.33
N LYS A 47 18.37 -6.42 3.54
CA LYS A 47 16.98 -6.25 3.10
C LYS A 47 15.98 -6.26 4.25
N ALA A 48 16.22 -7.05 5.30
CA ALA A 48 15.36 -7.10 6.49
C ALA A 48 15.55 -5.87 7.38
N LEU A 49 16.79 -5.42 7.58
CA LEU A 49 17.11 -4.20 8.33
C LEU A 49 16.56 -2.95 7.66
N GLY A 50 16.68 -2.83 6.33
CA GLY A 50 16.13 -1.69 5.60
C GLY A 50 14.62 -1.53 5.78
N LYS A 51 13.87 -2.64 5.76
CA LYS A 51 12.42 -2.65 6.01
C LYS A 51 12.07 -2.24 7.45
N GLY A 52 12.83 -2.73 8.44
CA GLY A 52 12.62 -2.39 9.84
C GLY A 52 12.93 -0.92 10.13
N PHE A 53 14.04 -0.42 9.56
CA PHE A 53 14.48 0.95 9.69
C PHE A 53 13.45 1.94 9.13
N GLN A 54 12.99 1.73 7.88
CA GLN A 54 11.97 2.58 7.25
C GLN A 54 10.68 2.63 8.07
N LYS A 55 10.21 1.47 8.59
CA LYS A 55 9.03 1.42 9.44
C LYS A 55 9.22 2.16 10.77
N SER A 56 10.38 2.00 11.40
CA SER A 56 10.68 2.70 12.67
C SER A 56 10.82 4.21 12.50
N MET A 57 11.37 4.65 11.37
CA MET A 57 11.61 6.04 11.07
C MET A 57 10.32 6.77 10.72
N GLY A 58 9.43 6.15 9.92
CA GLY A 58 8.09 6.69 9.66
C GLY A 58 7.28 6.86 10.95
N LEU A 59 7.35 5.89 11.86
CA LEU A 59 6.64 5.97 13.15
C LEU A 59 7.23 7.02 14.10
N LYS A 60 8.54 7.26 14.05
CA LYS A 60 9.25 8.20 14.93
C LYS A 60 9.07 9.66 14.51
N PHE A 61 8.95 9.92 13.20
CA PHE A 61 8.81 11.29 12.67
C PHE A 61 7.36 11.66 12.34
N GLY A 62 6.41 10.73 12.45
CA GLY A 62 4.98 10.99 12.18
C GLY A 62 4.68 11.29 10.71
N ILE A 63 5.65 11.08 9.82
CA ILE A 63 5.50 11.27 8.38
C ILE A 63 4.92 9.97 7.82
N ASP A 64 3.70 10.04 7.27
CA ASP A 64 3.14 8.94 6.50
C ASP A 64 3.97 8.76 5.22
N MET A 65 4.92 7.84 5.29
CA MET A 65 5.81 7.52 4.18
C MET A 65 5.11 6.73 3.05
N GLY A 66 3.78 6.56 3.11
CA GLY A 66 3.02 5.72 2.18
C GLY A 66 3.45 4.25 2.25
N LEU A 67 4.08 3.85 3.36
CA LEU A 67 4.63 2.50 3.53
C LEU A 67 3.50 1.48 3.69
N GLU A 68 2.41 1.88 4.35
CA GLU A 68 1.20 1.06 4.47
C GLU A 68 0.54 0.88 3.10
N ASP A 69 0.41 1.95 2.32
CA ASP A 69 -0.14 1.90 0.96
C ASP A 69 0.70 1.00 0.05
N ARG A 70 2.04 1.15 0.09
CA ARG A 70 2.94 0.30 -0.70
C ARG A 70 2.91 -1.15 -0.24
N LEU A 71 2.81 -1.42 1.06
CA LEU A 71 2.65 -2.77 1.60
C LEU A 71 1.31 -3.38 1.17
N LEU A 72 0.24 -2.58 1.18
CA LEU A 72 -1.09 -2.96 0.73
C LEU A 72 -1.05 -3.35 -0.74
N LEU A 73 -0.52 -2.49 -1.62
CA LEU A 73 -0.38 -2.76 -3.05
C LEU A 73 0.42 -4.04 -3.33
N VAL A 74 1.56 -4.23 -2.65
CA VAL A 74 2.36 -5.46 -2.78
C VAL A 74 1.58 -6.70 -2.31
N SER A 75 0.71 -6.56 -1.30
CA SER A 75 -0.09 -7.67 -0.79
C SER A 75 -1.20 -8.12 -1.77
N LEU A 76 -1.70 -7.21 -2.62
CA LEU A 76 -2.71 -7.52 -3.65
C LEU A 76 -2.22 -8.55 -4.68
N GLY A 77 -0.92 -8.57 -4.98
CA GLY A 77 -0.30 -9.54 -5.90
C GLY A 77 -0.08 -10.94 -5.32
N THR A 78 -0.26 -11.11 -4.00
CA THR A 78 -0.15 -12.42 -3.34
C THR A 78 -1.53 -12.99 -3.12
N LYS A 79 -1.81 -14.23 -3.58
CA LYS A 79 -3.07 -14.98 -3.38
C LYS A 79 -3.70 -14.68 -1.99
N GLN A 80 -4.63 -13.72 -1.90
CA GLN A 80 -5.34 -13.35 -0.66
C GLN A 80 -6.84 -13.28 -0.97
N ARG A 81 -7.70 -13.99 -0.22
CA ARG A 81 -8.35 -13.57 1.04
C ARG A 81 -8.88 -12.12 0.94
N ARG A 82 -10.21 -12.02 0.91
CA ARG A 82 -11.03 -10.79 0.91
C ARG A 82 -10.39 -9.66 1.73
N LEU A 83 -10.37 -8.45 1.17
CA LEU A 83 -9.87 -7.25 1.82
C LEU A 83 -10.79 -6.80 2.97
N ASP A 84 -10.17 -6.28 4.04
CA ASP A 84 -10.86 -5.64 5.16
C ASP A 84 -11.37 -4.25 4.75
N ASP A 85 -12.47 -3.78 5.34
CA ASP A 85 -13.11 -2.51 4.94
C ASP A 85 -12.19 -1.29 5.07
N LYS A 86 -11.29 -1.26 6.05
CA LYS A 86 -10.27 -0.20 6.19
C LYS A 86 -9.30 -0.17 5.01
N LYS A 87 -8.86 -1.36 4.56
CA LYS A 87 -7.96 -1.51 3.42
C LYS A 87 -8.66 -1.18 2.12
N VAL A 88 -9.94 -1.52 1.99
CA VAL A 88 -10.76 -1.13 0.84
C VAL A 88 -10.87 0.40 0.77
N ALA A 89 -11.12 1.08 1.89
CA ALA A 89 -11.18 2.54 1.93
C ALA A 89 -9.84 3.22 1.60
N GLN A 90 -8.72 2.67 2.08
CA GLN A 90 -7.38 3.12 1.71
C GLN A 90 -7.15 2.93 0.20
N LEU A 91 -7.48 1.73 -0.32
CA LEU A 91 -7.31 1.41 -1.73
C LEU A 91 -8.19 2.26 -2.64
N SER A 92 -9.42 2.57 -2.26
CA SER A 92 -10.27 3.50 -3.02
C SER A 92 -9.63 4.87 -3.14
N ARG A 93 -9.03 5.38 -2.06
CA ARG A 93 -8.36 6.68 -2.06
C ARG A 93 -7.12 6.68 -2.96
N ILE A 94 -6.31 5.62 -2.89
CA ILE A 94 -5.14 5.44 -3.76
C ILE A 94 -5.56 5.39 -5.23
N MET A 95 -6.62 4.62 -5.54
CA MET A 95 -7.12 4.50 -6.91
C MET A 95 -7.69 5.83 -7.43
N GLU A 96 -8.40 6.58 -6.58
CA GLU A 96 -8.92 7.91 -6.93
C GLU A 96 -7.80 8.89 -7.30
N GLU A 97 -6.74 8.98 -6.49
CA GLU A 97 -5.58 9.82 -6.78
C GLU A 97 -4.91 9.42 -8.11
N ARG A 98 -4.64 8.13 -8.31
CA ARG A 98 -3.92 7.65 -9.49
C ARG A 98 -4.74 7.76 -10.78
N ILE A 99 -6.05 7.51 -10.70
CA ILE A 99 -6.94 7.70 -11.86
C ILE A 99 -7.02 9.19 -12.19
N GLY A 100 -7.15 10.07 -11.19
CA GLY A 100 -7.14 11.52 -11.38
C GLY A 100 -5.87 12.02 -12.05
N GLU A 101 -4.70 11.56 -11.62
CA GLU A 101 -3.41 11.88 -12.24
C GLU A 101 -3.33 11.43 -13.71
N VAL A 102 -3.76 10.19 -14.00
CA VAL A 102 -3.75 9.66 -15.38
C VAL A 102 -4.69 10.47 -16.28
N MET A 103 -5.90 10.77 -15.80
CA MET A 103 -6.86 11.58 -16.54
C MET A 103 -6.38 13.02 -16.77
N ALA A 104 -5.67 13.60 -15.81
CA ALA A 104 -5.07 14.93 -15.96
C ALA A 104 -3.87 14.95 -16.93
N THR A 105 -3.18 13.81 -17.07
CA THR A 105 -2.04 13.67 -17.99
C THR A 105 -2.49 13.52 -19.45
N ASP A 106 -3.66 12.92 -19.67
CA ASP A 106 -4.23 12.75 -21.00
C ASP A 106 -4.89 14.03 -21.53
N GLU A 107 -4.33 14.61 -22.59
CA GLU A 107 -4.83 15.88 -23.16
C GLU A 107 -6.30 15.80 -23.60
N THR A 108 -6.75 14.64 -24.10
CA THR A 108 -8.13 14.44 -24.56
C THR A 108 -9.11 14.42 -23.39
N LEU A 109 -8.75 13.71 -22.31
CA LEU A 109 -9.57 13.60 -21.10
C LEU A 109 -9.54 14.90 -20.28
N ALA A 110 -8.40 15.59 -20.24
CA ALA A 110 -8.26 16.87 -19.57
C ALA A 110 -9.15 17.96 -20.18
N ARG A 111 -9.37 17.93 -21.51
CA ARG A 111 -10.30 18.87 -22.20
C ARG A 111 -11.75 18.68 -21.78
N LEU A 112 -12.15 17.46 -21.44
CA LEU A 112 -13.52 17.13 -21.03
C LEU A 112 -13.83 17.59 -19.59
N GLN A 113 -12.85 18.12 -18.85
CA GLN A 113 -13.02 18.66 -17.49
C GLN A 113 -13.77 17.71 -16.54
N ILE A 114 -13.50 16.40 -16.67
CA ILE A 114 -14.17 15.35 -15.90
C ILE A 114 -13.72 15.43 -14.44
N GLN A 115 -14.69 15.49 -13.53
CA GLN A 115 -14.47 15.47 -12.08
C GLN A 115 -14.80 14.09 -11.53
N ILE A 116 -13.83 13.46 -10.88
CA ILE A 116 -14.05 12.18 -10.18
C ILE A 116 -14.70 12.48 -8.83
N VAL A 117 -15.88 11.92 -8.59
CA VAL A 117 -16.64 12.12 -7.34
C VAL A 117 -16.30 11.05 -6.31
N LYS A 118 -16.24 9.80 -6.77
CA LYS A 118 -16.07 8.66 -5.89
C LYS A 118 -15.50 7.47 -6.63
N VAL A 119 -14.52 6.81 -6.02
CA VAL A 119 -14.05 5.50 -6.47
C VAL A 119 -14.44 4.44 -5.45
N ARG A 120 -15.04 3.34 -5.91
CA ARG A 120 -15.35 2.17 -5.10
C ARG A 120 -14.59 0.97 -5.62
N VAL A 121 -13.93 0.26 -4.71
CA VAL A 121 -13.17 -0.95 -5.01
C VAL A 121 -13.84 -2.13 -4.37
N ASP A 122 -13.98 -3.23 -5.11
CA ASP A 122 -14.53 -4.46 -4.57
C ASP A 122 -13.61 -5.09 -3.52
N ARG A 123 -14.19 -5.78 -2.54
CA ARG A 123 -13.44 -6.57 -1.53
C ARG A 123 -12.56 -7.66 -2.13
N SER A 124 -12.84 -8.08 -3.36
CA SER A 124 -12.06 -9.07 -4.11
C SER A 124 -11.00 -8.45 -5.02
N PHE A 125 -10.94 -7.11 -5.12
CA PHE A 125 -10.06 -6.38 -6.03
C PHE A 125 -10.16 -6.84 -7.49
N THR A 126 -11.38 -7.15 -7.93
CA THR A 126 -11.68 -7.61 -9.30
C THR A 126 -12.17 -6.47 -10.18
N GLN A 127 -12.96 -5.56 -9.60
CA GLN A 127 -13.60 -4.45 -10.28
C GLN A 127 -13.52 -3.18 -9.43
N VAL A 128 -13.46 -2.05 -10.13
CA VAL A 128 -13.43 -0.70 -9.57
C VAL A 128 -14.47 0.14 -10.29
N SER A 129 -15.38 0.71 -9.53
CA SER A 129 -16.40 1.62 -10.04
C SER A 129 -15.98 3.07 -9.79
N VAL A 130 -15.92 3.86 -10.84
CA VAL A 130 -15.53 5.27 -10.83
C VAL A 130 -16.75 6.10 -11.15
N SER A 131 -17.25 6.83 -10.16
CA SER A 131 -18.31 7.82 -10.33
C SER A 131 -17.72 9.16 -10.76
N TRP A 132 -18.24 9.73 -11.84
CA TRP A 132 -17.73 10.97 -12.42
C TRP A 132 -18.86 11.96 -12.75
N LEU A 133 -18.49 13.24 -12.79
CA LEU A 133 -19.32 14.37 -13.20
C LEU A 133 -18.60 15.16 -14.30
N CYS A 134 -19.38 15.75 -15.22
CA CYS A 134 -18.89 16.70 -16.21
C CYS A 134 -19.64 18.02 -16.04
N GLN A 135 -18.96 19.16 -16.24
CA GLN A 135 -19.58 20.48 -16.14
C GLN A 135 -20.32 20.93 -17.42
N GLY A 136 -20.55 20.04 -18.40
CA GLY A 136 -21.11 20.39 -19.71
C GLY A 136 -22.20 19.45 -20.23
N GLU A 137 -22.91 19.89 -21.27
CA GLU A 137 -23.99 19.18 -21.97
C GLU A 137 -23.39 18.13 -22.94
N GLY A 138 -22.83 17.04 -22.40
CA GLY A 138 -22.04 16.09 -23.19
C GLY A 138 -21.89 14.68 -22.61
N ASP A 139 -22.79 14.24 -21.74
CA ASP A 139 -22.65 12.97 -21.00
C ASP A 139 -22.44 11.74 -21.90
N SER A 140 -23.10 11.69 -23.06
CA SER A 140 -22.96 10.55 -24.00
C SER A 140 -21.58 10.53 -24.65
N GLU A 141 -21.10 11.67 -25.15
CA GLU A 141 -19.79 11.77 -25.80
C GLU A 141 -18.65 11.48 -24.81
N VAL A 142 -18.78 12.00 -23.58
CA VAL A 142 -17.81 11.72 -22.50
C VAL A 142 -17.79 10.23 -22.16
N THR A 143 -18.96 9.58 -22.11
CA THR A 143 -19.06 8.13 -21.86
C THR A 143 -18.36 7.33 -22.96
N ASP A 144 -18.57 7.69 -24.23
CA ASP A 144 -17.95 7.00 -25.37
C ASP A 144 -16.43 7.16 -25.39
N VAL A 145 -15.93 8.36 -25.05
CA VAL A 145 -14.49 8.62 -24.93
C VAL A 145 -13.88 7.85 -23.75
N LEU A 146 -14.56 7.82 -22.59
CA LEU A 146 -14.12 7.07 -21.42
C LEU A 146 -14.09 5.56 -21.67
N GLU A 147 -15.09 5.01 -22.36
CA GLU A 147 -15.13 3.57 -22.66
C GLU A 147 -14.06 3.19 -23.69
N SER A 148 -13.82 4.06 -24.68
CA SER A 148 -12.76 3.88 -25.67
C SER A 148 -11.36 3.97 -25.06
N SER A 149 -11.14 4.89 -24.12
CA SER A 149 -9.88 5.09 -23.42
C SER A 149 -9.69 4.19 -22.19
N ARG A 150 -10.73 3.45 -21.77
CA ARG A 150 -10.74 2.60 -20.57
C ARG A 150 -9.52 1.68 -20.47
N HIS A 151 -9.17 1.02 -21.58
CA HIS A 151 -8.05 0.08 -21.59
C HIS A 151 -6.71 0.79 -21.35
N GLU A 152 -6.54 1.97 -21.95
CA GLU A 152 -5.34 2.79 -21.81
C GLU A 152 -5.22 3.34 -20.38
N ILE A 153 -6.31 3.90 -19.83
CA ILE A 153 -6.35 4.37 -18.43
C ILE A 153 -5.99 3.24 -17.49
N ARG A 154 -6.61 2.06 -17.64
CA ARG A 154 -6.33 0.88 -16.81
C ARG A 154 -4.85 0.47 -16.89
N LYS A 155 -4.26 0.48 -18.08
CA LYS A 155 -2.85 0.15 -18.28
C LYS A 155 -1.94 1.14 -17.55
N ARG A 156 -2.15 2.45 -17.76
CA ARG A 156 -1.33 3.50 -17.13
C ARG A 156 -1.47 3.53 -15.60
N VAL A 157 -2.68 3.32 -15.09
CA VAL A 157 -2.92 3.16 -13.64
C VAL A 157 -2.21 1.91 -13.10
N GLY A 158 -2.22 0.81 -13.85
CA GLY A 158 -1.46 -0.39 -13.48
C GLY A 158 0.06 -0.15 -13.44
N GLU A 159 0.58 0.62 -14.40
CA GLU A 159 1.99 1.01 -14.46
C GLU A 159 2.39 1.96 -13.32
N SER A 160 1.54 2.93 -12.96
CA SER A 160 1.82 3.88 -11.88
C SER A 160 1.81 3.21 -10.50
N ILE A 161 0.93 2.25 -10.28
CA ILE A 161 0.78 1.51 -9.03
C ILE A 161 1.78 0.33 -8.95
N GLY A 162 2.24 -0.17 -10.09
CA GLY A 162 3.12 -1.34 -10.19
C GLY A 162 2.42 -2.67 -9.92
N VAL A 163 1.09 -2.72 -10.05
CA VAL A 163 0.24 -3.91 -9.86
C VAL A 163 -0.79 -3.94 -10.98
N THR A 164 -1.20 -5.13 -11.43
CA THR A 164 -2.27 -5.25 -12.42
C THR A 164 -3.55 -4.58 -11.92
N CYS A 165 -3.98 -3.54 -12.65
CA CYS A 165 -5.20 -2.81 -12.34
C CYS A 165 -6.44 -3.67 -12.69
N PRO A 166 -7.42 -3.78 -11.77
CA PRO A 166 -8.71 -4.44 -12.01
C PRO A 166 -9.53 -3.77 -13.11
N GLU A 167 -10.67 -4.35 -13.46
CA GLU A 167 -11.56 -3.75 -14.45
C GLU A 167 -12.15 -2.43 -13.93
N LEU A 168 -12.08 -1.39 -14.76
CA LEU A 168 -12.62 -0.06 -14.47
C LEU A 168 -14.02 0.06 -15.07
N ASN A 169 -15.00 0.43 -14.26
CA ASN A 169 -16.33 0.78 -14.70
C ASN A 169 -16.57 2.26 -14.45
N PHE A 170 -16.84 3.03 -15.50
CA PHE A 170 -17.21 4.43 -15.37
C PHE A 170 -18.73 4.56 -15.24
N ILE A 171 -19.18 5.27 -14.21
CA ILE A 171 -20.59 5.51 -13.91
C ILE A 171 -20.79 7.02 -13.87
N GLY A 172 -21.52 7.57 -14.82
CA GLY A 172 -21.92 8.98 -14.77
C GLY A 172 -22.85 9.21 -13.58
N ASP A 173 -22.51 10.17 -12.73
CA ASP A 173 -23.37 10.58 -11.62
C ASP A 173 -24.45 11.52 -12.17
N LYS A 174 -25.72 11.11 -12.08
CA LYS A 174 -26.86 11.86 -12.64
C LYS A 174 -27.54 12.75 -11.59
N SER A 175 -26.78 13.20 -10.60
CA SER A 175 -27.30 13.92 -9.43
C SER A 175 -27.52 15.40 -9.72
#